data_AF-A0A960JQM7-F1
#
_entry.id   AF-A0A960JQM7-F1
#
_cell.length_a   1.000
_cell.length_b   1.000
_cell.length_c   1.000
_cell.angle_alpha   90.00
_cell.angle_beta   90.00
_cell.angle_gamma   90.00
#
_symmetry.space_group_name_H-M   'P 1'
#
loop_
_entity.id
_entity.type
_entity.pdbx_description
1 polymer ?
#
loop_
_entity_poly.entity_id
_entity_poly.type
_entity_poly.pdbx_seq_one_letter_code
_entity_poly.pdbx_strand_id
1 'polypeptide(L)'
;MTTSTTLTDGSDHATLGARPTGTPLDPAEADLLLGAAVLTDEGRQDPYEAYRRLREGAPRYYSASGAVVVADYAGCLEVLRNPALGRSEPDMDVPPGMSGRERRTG
;
A
#
# COMPACT_ATOMS: atom_id res chain seq x y z
N MET A 1 -13.77 -37.03 -26.69
CA MET A 1 -13.77 -35.71 -27.36
C MET A 1 -15.04 -34.97 -26.95
N THR A 2 -14.97 -34.12 -25.92
CA THR A 2 -15.97 -33.09 -25.65
C THR A 2 -15.23 -31.94 -24.98
N THR A 3 -15.06 -30.83 -25.68
CA THR A 3 -14.48 -29.58 -25.18
C THR A 3 -15.60 -28.73 -24.62
N SER A 4 -15.61 -28.49 -23.30
CA SER A 4 -16.46 -27.46 -22.68
C SER A 4 -15.61 -26.25 -22.36
N THR A 5 -15.70 -25.26 -23.24
CA THR A 5 -15.27 -23.87 -23.01
C THR A 5 -16.22 -23.25 -22.00
N THR A 6 -15.74 -22.91 -20.80
CA THR A 6 -16.44 -21.99 -19.90
C THR A 6 -15.87 -20.60 -20.03
N LEU A 7 -16.77 -19.71 -20.44
CA LEU A 7 -16.67 -18.26 -20.57
C LEU A 7 -16.09 -17.62 -19.30
N THR A 8 -15.17 -16.67 -19.49
CA THR A 8 -14.61 -15.81 -18.44
C THR A 8 -15.67 -14.79 -18.01
N ASP A 9 -16.17 -14.91 -16.78
CA ASP A 9 -16.96 -13.86 -16.13
C ASP A 9 -16.01 -12.84 -15.51
N GLY A 10 -16.01 -11.63 -16.07
CA GLY A 10 -15.28 -10.50 -15.54
C GLY A 10 -16.08 -9.86 -14.42
N SER A 11 -15.81 -10.22 -13.17
CA SER A 11 -16.21 -9.47 -11.96
C SER A 11 -15.55 -10.08 -10.72
N ASP A 12 -14.24 -9.91 -10.60
CA ASP A 12 -13.48 -10.37 -9.42
C ASP A 12 -12.44 -9.34 -8.97
N HIS A 13 -12.83 -8.06 -8.94
CA HIS A 13 -11.95 -6.98 -8.48
C HIS A 13 -11.88 -6.85 -6.94
N ALA A 14 -12.59 -7.71 -6.20
CA ALA A 14 -12.91 -7.48 -4.79
C ALA A 14 -12.17 -8.38 -3.79
N THR A 15 -11.05 -9.03 -4.13
CA THR A 15 -10.34 -9.90 -3.14
C THR A 15 -8.80 -9.80 -3.12
N LEU A 16 -8.13 -9.07 -4.02
CA LEU A 16 -6.66 -9.15 -4.11
C LEU A 16 -5.95 -7.90 -3.61
N GLY A 17 -5.87 -7.74 -2.29
CA GLY A 17 -4.59 -7.32 -1.72
C GLY A 17 -3.58 -8.37 -2.17
N ALA A 18 -2.54 -7.98 -2.92
CA ALA A 18 -1.58 -8.93 -3.45
C ALA A 18 -1.08 -9.81 -2.29
N ARG A 19 -1.34 -11.12 -2.35
CA ARG A 19 -0.76 -12.03 -1.36
C ARG A 19 0.77 -11.88 -1.46
N PRO A 20 1.50 -11.83 -0.33
CA PRO A 20 2.94 -11.80 -0.38
C PRO A 20 3.43 -12.98 -1.23
N THR A 21 4.19 -12.66 -2.28
CA THR A 21 4.71 -13.64 -3.25
C THR A 21 6.17 -13.99 -2.99
N GLY A 22 6.83 -13.29 -2.05
CA GLY A 22 8.19 -13.58 -1.60
C GLY A 22 8.24 -13.96 -0.12
N THR A 23 9.46 -13.98 0.42
CA THR A 23 9.67 -14.24 1.85
C THR A 23 8.92 -13.20 2.68
N PRO A 24 8.03 -13.62 3.60
CA PRO A 24 7.34 -12.69 4.49
C PRO A 24 8.36 -11.86 5.28
N LEU A 25 8.14 -10.55 5.33
CA LEU A 25 8.91 -9.63 6.16
C LEU A 25 8.07 -9.25 7.37
N ASP A 26 8.68 -9.21 8.56
CA ASP A 26 8.02 -8.59 9.69
C ASP A 26 8.00 -7.04 9.53
N PRO A 27 7.12 -6.33 10.26
CA PRO A 27 7.01 -4.87 10.12
C PRO A 27 8.31 -4.09 10.45
N ALA A 28 9.13 -4.59 11.38
CA ALA A 28 10.38 -3.93 11.76
C ALA A 28 11.45 -4.10 10.67
N GLU A 29 11.55 -5.30 10.07
CA GLU A 29 12.40 -5.55 8.91
C GLU A 29 11.97 -4.72 7.70
N ALA A 30 10.66 -4.60 7.47
CA ALA A 30 10.11 -3.78 6.40
C ALA A 30 10.40 -2.28 6.60
N ASP A 31 10.31 -1.77 7.83
CA ASP A 31 10.66 -0.39 8.18
C ASP A 31 12.16 -0.10 7.95
N LEU A 32 13.04 -1.01 8.38
CA LEU A 32 14.48 -0.87 8.16
C LEU A 32 14.81 -0.85 6.66
N LEU A 33 14.19 -1.73 5.89
CA LEU A 33 14.37 -1.81 4.44
C LEU A 33 13.87 -0.55 3.73
N LEU A 34 12.68 -0.04 4.11
CA LEU A 34 12.15 1.20 3.56
C LEU A 34 13.03 2.40 3.94
N GLY A 35 13.44 2.47 5.21
CA GLY A 35 14.32 3.52 5.72
C GLY A 35 15.64 3.57 4.97
N ALA A 36 16.27 2.42 4.73
CA ALA A 36 17.49 2.33 3.94
C ALA A 36 17.28 2.84 2.51
N ALA A 37 16.17 2.48 1.85
CA ALA A 37 15.89 2.90 0.48
C ALA A 37 15.68 4.42 0.33
N VAL A 38 15.13 5.09 1.34
CA VAL A 38 14.72 6.51 1.23
C VAL A 38 15.66 7.48 1.95
N LEU A 39 16.37 7.04 2.99
CA LEU A 39 17.18 7.92 3.85
C LEU A 39 18.67 7.92 3.49
N THR A 40 19.22 6.82 2.95
CA THR A 40 20.64 6.74 2.57
C THR A 40 20.88 7.29 1.16
N ASP A 41 22.13 7.59 0.83
CA ASP A 41 22.45 8.07 -0.52
C ASP A 41 22.41 6.92 -1.53
N GLU A 42 22.99 5.78 -1.17
CA GLU A 42 23.03 4.56 -1.98
C GLU A 42 21.61 4.07 -2.27
N GLY A 43 20.74 4.06 -1.27
CA GLY A 43 19.34 3.64 -1.42
C GLY A 43 18.55 4.55 -2.35
N ARG A 44 18.79 5.87 -2.31
CA ARG A 44 18.13 6.81 -3.23
C ARG A 44 18.60 6.66 -4.68
N GLN A 45 19.85 6.22 -4.91
CA GLN A 45 20.35 5.95 -6.25
C GLN A 45 19.76 4.65 -6.82
N ASP A 46 19.55 3.62 -5.99
CA ASP A 46 18.93 2.35 -6.39
C ASP A 46 17.89 1.84 -5.38
N PRO A 47 16.67 2.42 -5.37
CA PRO A 47 15.64 2.05 -4.38
C PRO A 47 14.81 0.83 -4.82
N TYR A 48 14.90 0.43 -6.09
CA TYR A 48 13.93 -0.48 -6.69
C TYR A 48 14.04 -1.91 -6.17
N GLU A 49 15.24 -2.34 -5.78
CA GLU A 49 15.41 -3.64 -5.15
C GLU A 49 14.66 -3.71 -3.81
N ALA A 50 14.77 -2.65 -2.99
CA ALA A 50 14.06 -2.57 -1.72
C ALA A 50 12.55 -2.55 -1.92
N TYR A 51 12.03 -1.75 -2.87
CA TYR A 51 10.60 -1.73 -3.18
C TYR A 51 10.08 -3.08 -3.69
N ARG A 52 10.89 -3.81 -4.48
CA ARG A 52 10.53 -5.16 -4.93
C ARG A 52 10.37 -6.11 -3.73
N ARG A 53 11.34 -6.12 -2.82
CA ARG A 53 11.30 -6.95 -1.60
C ARG A 53 10.12 -6.59 -0.70
N LEU A 54 9.84 -5.29 -0.50
CA LEU A 54 8.67 -4.82 0.24
C LEU A 54 7.36 -5.31 -0.39
N ARG A 55 7.20 -5.13 -1.70
CA ARG A 55 6.00 -5.57 -2.42
C ARG A 55 5.78 -7.09 -2.32
N GLU A 56 6.86 -7.87 -2.32
CA GLU A 56 6.81 -9.32 -2.26
C GLU A 56 6.59 -9.86 -0.83
N GLY A 57 7.20 -9.25 0.19
CA GLY A 57 7.24 -9.77 1.56
C GLY A 57 6.30 -9.08 2.56
N ALA A 58 6.03 -7.78 2.37
CA ALA A 58 5.14 -6.98 3.21
C ALA A 58 4.43 -5.90 2.37
N PRO A 59 3.51 -6.28 1.45
CA PRO A 59 2.87 -5.34 0.53
C PRO A 59 2.07 -4.24 1.22
N ARG A 60 1.60 -4.49 2.46
CA ARG A 60 0.96 -3.51 3.34
C ARG A 60 1.38 -3.79 4.79
N TYR A 61 1.82 -2.77 5.53
CA TYR A 61 2.18 -2.94 6.95
C TYR A 61 2.01 -1.64 7.75
N TYR A 62 1.90 -1.78 9.07
CA TYR A 62 1.95 -0.67 10.02
C TYR A 62 3.41 -0.38 10.37
N SER A 63 3.88 0.81 10.05
CA SER A 63 5.20 1.29 10.40
C SER A 63 5.23 1.73 11.87
N ALA A 64 6.38 1.56 12.52
CA ALA A 64 6.68 2.12 13.84
C ALA A 64 6.57 3.66 13.85
N SER A 65 6.66 4.32 12.70
CA SER A 65 6.39 5.75 12.54
C SER A 65 4.91 6.15 12.74
N GLY A 66 4.01 5.17 12.82
CA GLY A 66 2.56 5.38 12.86
C GLY A 66 1.91 5.51 11.48
N ALA A 67 2.69 5.43 10.40
CA ALA A 67 2.17 5.38 9.03
C ALA A 67 1.69 3.96 8.66
N VAL A 68 0.74 3.90 7.72
CA VAL A 68 0.47 2.66 6.96
C VAL A 68 1.24 2.76 5.66
N VAL A 69 2.14 1.80 5.43
CA VAL A 69 2.90 1.70 4.19
C VAL A 69 2.18 0.75 3.25
N VAL A 70 2.06 1.15 1.99
CA VAL A 70 1.47 0.35 0.91
C VAL A 70 2.46 0.31 -0.25
N ALA A 71 2.86 -0.90 -0.66
CA ALA A 71 3.88 -1.15 -1.68
C ALA A 71 3.33 -1.86 -2.93
N ASP A 72 2.10 -2.39 -2.87
CA ASP A 72 1.42 -3.00 -4.00
C ASP A 72 0.63 -1.97 -4.82
N TYR A 73 0.58 -2.17 -6.15
CA TYR A 73 -0.04 -1.21 -7.06
C TYR A 73 -1.54 -1.02 -6.78
N ALA A 74 -2.26 -2.12 -6.53
CA ALA A 74 -3.71 -2.08 -6.32
C ALA A 74 -4.07 -1.28 -5.07
N GLY A 75 -3.32 -1.45 -3.99
CA GLY A 75 -3.46 -0.73 -2.74
C GLY A 75 -3.07 0.72 -2.85
N CYS A 76 -1.99 1.04 -3.56
CA CYS A 76 -1.65 2.42 -3.86
C CYS A 76 -2.79 3.10 -4.63
N LEU A 77 -3.35 2.44 -5.63
CA LEU A 77 -4.44 2.98 -6.43
C LEU A 77 -5.74 3.16 -5.61
N GLU A 78 -6.05 2.20 -4.74
CA GLU A 78 -7.16 2.26 -3.79
C GLU A 78 -7.03 3.46 -2.85
N VAL A 79 -5.87 3.62 -2.22
CA VAL A 79 -5.58 4.72 -1.29
C VAL A 79 -5.66 6.07 -1.98
N LEU A 80 -5.02 6.22 -3.15
CA LEU A 80 -4.96 7.49 -3.88
C LEU A 80 -6.33 7.92 -4.43
N ARG A 81 -7.24 6.97 -4.68
CA ARG A 81 -8.60 7.27 -5.16
C ARG A 81 -9.60 7.42 -4.02
N ASN A 82 -9.22 7.13 -2.79
CA ASN A 82 -10.13 7.21 -1.67
C ASN A 82 -10.33 8.68 -1.25
N PRO A 83 -11.53 9.27 -1.40
CA PRO A 83 -11.78 10.67 -1.07
C PRO A 83 -11.60 10.98 0.42
N ALA A 84 -11.67 9.98 1.31
CA ALA A 84 -11.43 10.16 2.74
C ALA A 84 -9.94 10.27 3.10
N LEU A 85 -9.03 9.95 2.17
CA LEU A 85 -7.57 9.91 2.39
C LEU A 85 -6.82 11.04 1.68
N GLY A 86 -7.48 12.19 1.48
CA GLY A 86 -6.87 13.40 0.91
C GLY A 86 -6.18 14.31 1.93
N ARG A 87 -5.42 15.28 1.42
CA ARG A 87 -5.02 16.46 2.19
C ARG A 87 -6.23 17.38 2.28
N SER A 88 -6.66 17.71 3.50
CA SER A 88 -7.58 18.81 3.73
C SER A 88 -6.88 20.09 3.28
N GLU A 89 -7.35 20.73 2.22
CA GLU A 89 -7.01 22.14 1.97
C GLU A 89 -7.70 22.98 3.06
N PRO A 90 -7.16 24.16 3.43
CA PRO A 90 -7.70 24.96 4.54
C PRO A 90 -9.20 25.26 4.45
N ASP A 91 -9.73 25.38 3.23
CA ASP A 91 -11.14 25.68 2.94
C ASP A 91 -11.95 24.46 2.45
N MET A 92 -11.42 23.24 2.56
CA MET A 92 -12.11 22.05 2.06
C MET A 92 -12.98 21.40 3.14
N ASP A 93 -14.26 21.22 2.83
CA ASP A 93 -15.17 20.42 3.64
C ASP A 93 -14.84 18.93 3.43
N VAL A 94 -14.18 18.32 4.41
CA VAL A 94 -13.59 16.98 4.27
C VAL A 94 -14.46 15.95 4.99
N PRO A 95 -14.85 14.84 4.34
CA PRO A 95 -15.64 13.80 4.98
C PRO A 95 -14.90 13.18 6.18
N PRO A 96 -15.63 12.64 7.18
CA PRO A 96 -15.02 12.01 8.34
C PRO A 96 -14.08 10.87 7.93
N GLY A 97 -12.87 10.87 8.48
CA GLY A 97 -11.84 9.87 8.17
C GLY A 97 -12.16 8.49 8.72
N MET A 98 -11.54 7.45 8.12
CA MET A 98 -11.72 6.03 8.45
C MET A 98 -11.49 5.65 9.92
N SER A 99 -10.74 6.46 10.68
CA SER A 99 -10.45 6.20 12.09
C SER A 99 -11.53 6.68 13.06
N GLY A 100 -12.60 7.34 12.58
CA GLY A 100 -13.64 7.94 13.44
C GLY A 100 -13.11 9.04 14.37
N ARG A 101 -11.85 9.41 14.26
CA ARG A 101 -11.19 10.42 15.09
C ARG A 101 -11.26 11.75 14.36
N GLU A 102 -11.94 12.70 14.97
CA GLU A 102 -12.01 14.09 14.50
C GLU A 102 -10.59 14.63 14.32
N ARG A 103 -10.24 15.10 13.11
CA ARG A 103 -8.91 15.64 12.84
C ARG A 103 -8.80 16.99 13.55
N ARG A 104 -7.78 17.16 14.39
CA ARG A 104 -7.50 18.45 15.03
C ARG A 104 -6.83 19.37 14.01
N THR A 105 -7.56 20.36 13.53
CA THR A 105 -7.04 21.48 12.74
C THR A 105 -6.28 22.42 13.68
N GLY A 106 -5.03 22.74 13.36
CA GLY A 106 -4.18 23.69 14.08
C GLY A 106 -3.38 24.51 13.09
#